data_AF-A0A3M0ZJ27-F1
#
_entry.id   AF-A0A3M0ZJ27-F1
#
_cell.length_a   1.000
_cell.length_b   1.000
_cell.length_c   1.000
_cell.angle_alpha   90.00
_cell.angle_beta   90.00
_cell.angle_gamma   90.00
#
_symmetry.space_group_name_H-M   'P 1'
#
loop_
_entity.id
_entity.type
_entity.pdbx_description
1 polymer ?
#
loop_
_entity_poly.entity_id
_entity_poly.type
_entity_poly.pdbx_seq_one_letter_code
_entity_poly.pdbx_strand_id
1 'polypeptide(L)'
;MNQLVDRMVRAAKLEAQLYEEVEADPSCLSQAALVVVLSSLAAGIGLGVAGAHGFGGIVVSTLGSLVGWAIWAGLTYLIGTKVLPEPQTNADFGQLLRTIGFSSAPGVIRILGVIPGLAGAVALVGGVWMLAAMVVAVRQALDYQSTGRAVAVCLIGFVVQMLVLAPLL
;
A
#
# COMPACT_ATOMS: atom_id res chain seq x y z
N MET A 1 -5.16 21.86 -8.58
CA MET A 1 -4.26 20.68 -8.40
C MET A 1 -4.97 19.48 -9.00
N ASN A 2 -4.26 18.56 -9.66
CA ASN A 2 -4.89 17.33 -10.19
C ASN A 2 -5.45 16.50 -9.01
N GLN A 3 -6.71 16.05 -9.09
CA GLN A 3 -7.41 15.35 -8.00
C GLN A 3 -6.64 14.13 -7.49
N LEU A 4 -6.02 13.35 -8.39
CA LEU A 4 -5.21 12.20 -8.00
C LEU A 4 -3.99 12.63 -7.17
N VAL A 5 -3.29 13.68 -7.60
CA VAL A 5 -2.09 14.18 -6.92
C VAL A 5 -2.46 14.73 -5.55
N ASP A 6 -3.58 15.44 -5.44
CA ASP A 6 -4.10 15.91 -4.15
C ASP A 6 -4.34 14.75 -3.18
N ARG A 7 -5.08 13.72 -3.62
CA ARG A 7 -5.31 12.50 -2.84
C ARG A 7 -4.00 11.81 -2.46
N MET A 8 -3.04 11.67 -3.38
CA MET A 8 -1.73 11.07 -3.07
C MET A 8 -0.95 11.87 -2.01
N VAL A 9 -0.98 13.20 -2.08
CA VAL A 9 -0.33 14.07 -1.09
C VAL A 9 -1.01 13.93 0.27
N ARG A 10 -2.35 13.89 0.31
CA ARG A 10 -3.11 13.67 1.56
C ARG A 10 -2.85 12.29 2.16
N ALA A 11 -2.71 11.26 1.32
CA ALA A 11 -2.31 9.90 1.75
C ALA A 11 -0.90 9.91 2.34
N ALA A 12 0.04 10.60 1.68
CA ALA A 12 1.38 10.78 2.20
C ALA A 12 1.40 11.57 3.53
N LYS A 13 0.46 12.47 3.74
CA LYS A 13 0.27 13.17 5.02
C LYS A 13 -0.45 12.34 6.09
N LEU A 14 -0.81 11.09 5.81
CA LEU A 14 -1.54 10.19 6.72
C LEU A 14 -2.91 10.74 7.13
N GLU A 15 -3.56 11.48 6.24
CA GLU A 15 -4.85 12.09 6.51
C GLU A 15 -5.96 11.03 6.53
N ALA A 16 -6.53 10.75 7.70
CA ALA A 16 -7.57 9.73 7.87
C ALA A 16 -8.80 9.97 6.98
N GLN A 17 -9.24 11.23 6.88
CA GLN A 17 -10.40 11.62 6.07
C GLN A 17 -10.27 11.22 4.60
N LEU A 18 -9.05 11.24 4.04
CA LEU A 18 -8.85 10.76 2.68
C LEU A 18 -9.23 9.29 2.55
N TYR A 19 -8.82 8.46 3.51
CA TYR A 19 -9.07 7.03 3.43
C TYR A 19 -10.57 6.73 3.49
N GLU A 20 -11.33 7.43 4.35
CA GLU A 20 -12.79 7.38 4.36
C GLU A 20 -13.40 7.83 3.01
N GLU A 21 -12.89 8.90 2.40
CA GLU A 21 -13.36 9.39 1.10
C GLU A 21 -13.18 8.36 -0.03
N VAL A 22 -11.98 7.77 -0.14
CA VAL A 22 -11.69 6.80 -1.22
C VAL A 22 -12.33 5.45 -0.95
N GLU A 23 -12.57 5.12 0.31
CA GLU A 23 -13.35 3.97 0.74
C GLU A 23 -14.82 4.10 0.34
N ALA A 24 -15.40 5.30 0.44
CA ALA A 24 -16.79 5.55 0.07
C ALA A 24 -17.01 5.70 -1.46
N ASP A 25 -15.95 5.96 -2.24
CA ASP A 25 -16.02 6.26 -3.68
C ASP A 25 -15.51 5.08 -4.56
N PRO A 26 -16.39 4.26 -5.16
CA PRO A 26 -15.97 3.10 -5.97
C PRO A 26 -15.15 3.48 -7.21
N SER A 27 -15.28 4.71 -7.70
CA SER A 27 -14.51 5.20 -8.85
C SER A 27 -13.01 5.34 -8.55
N CYS A 28 -12.63 5.32 -7.27
CA CYS A 28 -11.24 5.41 -6.82
C CYS A 28 -10.41 4.15 -7.08
N LEU A 29 -11.00 3.02 -7.46
CA LEU A 29 -10.24 1.77 -7.62
C LEU A 29 -9.14 1.87 -8.69
N SER A 30 -9.42 2.52 -9.82
CA SER A 30 -8.44 2.75 -10.88
C SER A 30 -7.33 3.71 -10.44
N GLN A 31 -7.68 4.72 -9.64
CA GLN A 31 -6.72 5.64 -9.03
C GLN A 31 -5.81 4.90 -8.05
N ALA A 32 -6.37 4.06 -7.18
CA ALA A 32 -5.62 3.24 -6.23
C ALA A 32 -4.61 2.31 -6.94
N ALA A 33 -5.04 1.65 -8.02
CA ALA A 33 -4.15 0.85 -8.85
C ALA A 33 -3.01 1.69 -9.47
N LEU A 34 -3.33 2.89 -9.97
CA LEU A 34 -2.32 3.80 -10.52
C LEU A 34 -1.32 4.25 -9.44
N VAL A 35 -1.76 4.51 -8.20
CA VAL A 35 -0.85 4.83 -7.08
C VAL A 35 0.11 3.67 -6.80
N VAL A 36 -0.38 2.43 -6.79
CA VAL A 36 0.45 1.23 -6.62
C VAL A 36 1.48 1.10 -7.73
N VAL A 37 1.08 1.30 -8.99
CA VAL A 37 1.98 1.30 -10.14
C VAL A 37 3.06 2.37 -9.99
N LEU A 38 2.68 3.62 -9.71
CA LEU A 38 3.62 4.74 -9.55
C LEU A 38 4.64 4.47 -8.43
N SER A 39 4.17 3.97 -7.29
CA SER A 39 5.02 3.64 -6.14
C SER A 39 5.99 2.49 -6.45
N SER A 40 5.54 1.49 -7.21
CA SER A 40 6.35 0.33 -7.61
C SER A 40 7.39 0.68 -8.66
N LEU A 41 7.03 1.52 -9.65
CA LEU A 41 7.96 2.08 -10.61
C LEU A 41 9.03 2.93 -9.92
N ALA A 42 8.63 3.80 -8.98
CA ALA A 42 9.57 4.62 -8.20
C ALA A 42 10.58 3.75 -7.44
N ALA A 43 10.13 2.64 -6.85
CA ALA A 43 11.01 1.70 -6.18
C ALA A 43 11.96 0.98 -7.14
N GLY A 44 11.45 0.46 -8.27
CA GLY A 44 12.26 -0.23 -9.27
C GLY A 44 13.32 0.67 -9.91
N ILE A 45 12.97 1.93 -10.17
CA ILE A 45 13.91 2.96 -10.67
C ILE A 45 14.94 3.30 -9.58
N GLY A 46 14.48 3.58 -8.35
CA GLY A 46 15.36 3.94 -7.23
C GLY A 46 16.38 2.87 -6.85
N LEU A 47 16.07 1.59 -7.09
CA LEU A 47 16.97 0.46 -6.86
C LEU A 47 17.80 0.08 -8.10
N GLY A 48 17.63 0.77 -9.23
CA GLY A 48 18.37 0.46 -10.47
C GLY A 48 17.92 -0.82 -11.17
N VAL A 49 16.77 -1.41 -10.81
CA VAL A 49 16.21 -2.61 -11.46
C VAL A 49 16.00 -2.39 -12.95
N ALA A 50 15.59 -1.17 -13.32
CA ALA A 50 15.45 -0.73 -14.71
C ALA A 50 16.77 -0.85 -15.52
N GLY A 51 17.92 -0.61 -14.87
CA GLY A 51 19.23 -0.74 -15.50
C GLY A 51 19.74 -2.18 -15.55
N ALA A 52 19.42 -3.01 -14.55
CA ALA A 52 19.91 -4.39 -14.45
C ALA A 52 19.08 -5.41 -15.26
N HIS A 53 17.76 -5.21 -15.37
CA HIS A 53 16.83 -6.18 -15.98
C HIS A 53 16.05 -5.60 -17.18
N GLY A 54 16.37 -4.37 -17.58
CA GLY A 54 15.72 -3.66 -18.67
C GLY A 54 14.22 -3.45 -18.47
N PHE A 55 13.51 -3.16 -19.57
CA PHE A 55 12.07 -2.91 -19.58
C PHE A 55 11.25 -4.13 -19.09
N GLY A 56 11.69 -5.35 -19.41
CA GLY A 56 11.02 -6.58 -18.98
C GLY A 56 10.95 -6.71 -17.46
N GLY A 57 12.03 -6.39 -16.74
CA GLY A 57 12.04 -6.39 -15.27
C GLY A 57 11.07 -5.38 -14.65
N ILE A 58 10.90 -4.22 -15.28
CA ILE A 58 9.93 -3.19 -14.83
C ILE A 58 8.50 -3.71 -14.99
N VAL A 59 8.17 -4.34 -16.11
CA VAL A 59 6.83 -4.88 -16.35
C VAL A 59 6.52 -6.00 -15.36
N VAL A 60 7.42 -6.96 -15.19
CA VAL A 60 7.24 -8.09 -14.27
C VAL A 60 7.09 -7.61 -12.82
N SER A 61 7.93 -6.68 -12.37
CA SER A 61 7.83 -6.13 -11.00
C SER A 61 6.55 -5.32 -10.78
N THR A 62 6.09 -4.57 -11.78
CA THR A 62 4.83 -3.82 -11.72
C THR A 62 3.63 -4.76 -11.64
N LEU A 63 3.58 -5.80 -12.47
CA LEU A 63 2.51 -6.80 -12.41
C LEU A 63 2.53 -7.55 -11.08
N GLY A 64 3.72 -7.97 -10.61
CA GLY A 64 3.89 -8.57 -9.30
C GLY A 64 3.40 -7.67 -8.17
N SER A 65 3.63 -6.36 -8.24
CA SER A 65 3.14 -5.41 -7.24
C SER A 65 1.62 -5.29 -7.20
N LEU A 66 0.94 -5.33 -8.36
CA LEU A 66 -0.52 -5.27 -8.42
C LEU A 66 -1.15 -6.56 -7.88
N VAL A 67 -0.57 -7.72 -8.22
CA VAL A 67 -1.02 -9.00 -7.66
C VAL A 67 -0.76 -9.06 -6.16
N GLY A 68 0.43 -8.66 -5.71
CA GLY A 68 0.77 -8.60 -4.30
C GLY A 68 -0.14 -7.66 -3.51
N TRP A 69 -0.47 -6.50 -4.07
CA TRP A 69 -1.44 -5.57 -3.49
C TRP A 69 -2.83 -6.19 -3.35
N ALA A 70 -3.34 -6.88 -4.38
CA ALA A 70 -4.64 -7.54 -4.32
C ALA A 70 -4.67 -8.67 -3.29
N ILE A 71 -3.61 -9.48 -3.22
CA ILE A 71 -3.45 -10.53 -2.19
C ILE A 71 -3.43 -9.90 -0.81
N TRP A 72 -2.64 -8.83 -0.62
CA TRP A 72 -2.54 -8.13 0.65
C TRP A 72 -3.88 -7.55 1.11
N ALA A 73 -4.64 -6.92 0.20
CA ALA A 73 -5.98 -6.43 0.49
C ALA A 73 -6.91 -7.57 0.92
N GLY A 74 -6.78 -8.75 0.30
CA GLY A 74 -7.59 -9.93 0.61
C GLY A 74 -7.25 -10.50 1.99
N LEU A 75 -5.96 -10.61 2.31
CA LEU A 75 -5.49 -11.02 3.63
C LEU A 75 -5.96 -10.04 4.71
N THR A 76 -5.79 -8.74 4.47
CA THR A 76 -6.21 -7.69 5.40
C THR A 76 -7.73 -7.73 5.63
N TYR A 77 -8.51 -7.91 4.56
CA TYR A 77 -9.95 -8.10 4.65
C TYR A 77 -10.32 -9.31 5.51
N LEU A 78 -9.73 -10.47 5.24
CA LEU A 78 -10.03 -11.71 5.97
C LEU A 78 -9.63 -11.61 7.44
N ILE A 79 -8.43 -11.12 7.73
CA ILE A 79 -7.93 -10.96 9.10
C ILE A 79 -8.78 -9.93 9.84
N GLY A 80 -9.01 -8.77 9.21
CA GLY A 80 -9.70 -7.65 9.82
C GLY A 80 -11.18 -7.91 10.12
N THR A 81 -11.88 -8.57 9.20
CA THR A 81 -13.33 -8.82 9.33
C THR A 81 -13.67 -10.14 10.01
N LYS A 82 -12.76 -11.13 10.03
CA LYS A 82 -13.04 -12.47 10.60
C LYS A 82 -12.22 -12.81 11.83
N VAL A 83 -10.95 -12.39 11.90
CA VAL A 83 -10.04 -12.75 13.01
C VAL A 83 -10.05 -11.69 14.10
N LEU A 84 -10.07 -10.41 13.71
CA LEU A 84 -10.03 -9.27 14.64
C LEU A 84 -11.21 -8.28 14.47
N PRO A 85 -12.47 -8.73 14.30
CA PRO A 85 -13.58 -7.80 14.08
C PRO A 85 -13.88 -6.92 15.30
N GLU A 86 -14.38 -5.72 15.05
CA GLU A 86 -15.13 -4.92 16.01
C GLU A 86 -16.65 -5.02 15.71
N PRO A 87 -17.54 -4.74 16.68
CA PRO A 87 -18.99 -4.83 16.46
C PRO A 87 -19.49 -4.00 15.28
N GLN A 88 -18.83 -2.88 14.99
CA GLN A 88 -19.14 -1.99 13.88
C GLN A 88 -18.32 -2.23 12.61
N THR A 89 -17.39 -3.19 12.59
CA THR A 89 -16.57 -3.48 11.41
C THR A 89 -17.45 -3.90 10.25
N ASN A 90 -17.56 -3.01 9.26
CA ASN A 90 -18.33 -3.26 8.05
C ASN A 90 -17.51 -2.85 6.82
N ALA A 91 -16.75 -3.81 6.32
CA ALA A 91 -15.88 -3.59 5.18
C ALA A 91 -16.15 -4.62 4.09
N ASP A 92 -15.95 -4.21 2.85
CA ASP A 92 -15.86 -5.06 1.68
C ASP A 92 -14.45 -5.06 1.09
N PHE A 93 -14.17 -6.05 0.25
CA PHE A 93 -12.85 -6.20 -0.36
C PHE A 93 -12.44 -4.99 -1.23
N GLY A 94 -13.40 -4.32 -1.88
CA GLY A 94 -13.17 -3.15 -2.71
C GLY A 94 -12.80 -1.89 -1.91
N GLN A 95 -13.39 -1.70 -0.73
CA GLN A 95 -13.02 -0.68 0.25
C GLN A 95 -11.55 -0.83 0.66
N LEU A 96 -11.14 -2.05 1.02
CA LEU A 96 -9.75 -2.37 1.40
C LEU A 96 -8.79 -2.16 0.23
N LEU A 97 -9.13 -2.63 -0.98
CA LEU A 97 -8.31 -2.39 -2.17
C LEU A 97 -8.02 -0.89 -2.34
N ARG A 98 -9.07 -0.06 -2.36
CA ARG A 98 -8.95 1.39 -2.59
C ARG A 98 -8.05 2.07 -1.55
N THR A 99 -8.32 1.87 -0.27
CA THR A 99 -7.56 2.52 0.81
C THR A 99 -6.11 2.06 0.87
N ILE A 100 -5.86 0.75 0.74
CA ILE A 100 -4.51 0.16 0.70
C ILE A 100 -3.73 0.63 -0.54
N GLY A 101 -4.41 0.80 -1.69
CA GLY A 101 -3.73 1.32 -2.88
C GLY A 101 -3.23 2.75 -2.65
N PHE A 102 -4.05 3.61 -2.04
CA PHE A 102 -3.63 4.97 -1.66
C PHE A 102 -2.54 4.98 -0.57
N SER A 103 -2.50 3.99 0.32
CA SER A 103 -1.43 3.89 1.32
C SER A 103 -0.04 3.63 0.71
N SER A 104 0.02 3.31 -0.59
CA SER A 104 1.27 3.17 -1.33
C SER A 104 1.86 4.51 -1.80
N ALA A 105 1.11 5.61 -1.74
CA ALA A 105 1.53 6.94 -2.21
C ALA A 105 2.85 7.45 -1.61
N PRO A 106 3.14 7.33 -0.28
CA PRO A 106 4.42 7.75 0.27
C PRO A 106 5.62 7.07 -0.39
N GLY A 107 5.44 5.84 -0.88
CA GLY A 107 6.49 5.04 -1.50
C GLY A 107 7.06 5.64 -2.78
N VAL A 108 6.39 6.62 -3.40
CA VAL A 108 6.91 7.36 -4.57
C VAL A 108 8.24 8.05 -4.25
N ILE A 109 8.51 8.42 -2.99
CA ILE A 109 9.78 9.01 -2.57
C ILE A 109 11.00 8.14 -2.88
N ARG A 110 10.81 6.82 -3.02
CA ARG A 110 11.89 5.86 -3.31
C ARG A 110 12.56 6.11 -4.66
N ILE A 111 11.94 6.89 -5.56
CA ILE A 111 12.58 7.32 -6.80
C ILE A 111 13.89 8.10 -6.55
N LEU A 112 14.01 8.77 -5.41
CA LEU A 112 15.23 9.49 -5.00
C LEU A 112 16.42 8.54 -4.77
N GLY A 113 16.20 7.23 -4.76
CA GLY A 113 17.25 6.22 -4.64
C GLY A 113 18.22 6.18 -5.82
N VAL A 114 17.86 6.82 -6.95
CA VAL A 114 18.77 7.04 -8.09
C VAL A 114 19.99 7.87 -7.72
N ILE A 115 19.91 8.67 -6.64
CA ILE A 115 21.03 9.45 -6.14
C ILE A 115 22.00 8.50 -5.42
N PRO A 116 23.27 8.41 -5.85
CA PRO A 116 24.26 7.54 -5.22
C PRO A 116 24.35 7.77 -3.71
N GLY A 117 24.29 6.68 -2.94
CA GLY A 117 24.31 6.71 -1.48
C GLY A 117 22.96 6.94 -0.78
N LEU A 118 21.89 7.30 -1.50
CA LEU A 118 20.57 7.51 -0.90
C LEU A 118 19.63 6.30 -0.98
N ALA A 119 19.88 5.33 -1.87
CA ALA A 119 18.99 4.19 -2.12
C ALA A 119 18.52 3.47 -0.84
N GLY A 120 19.44 3.11 0.05
CA GLY A 120 19.11 2.45 1.32
C GLY A 120 18.29 3.34 2.26
N ALA A 121 18.63 4.62 2.38
CA ALA A 121 17.94 5.57 3.26
C ALA A 121 16.51 5.82 2.78
N VAL A 122 16.30 6.07 1.48
CA VAL A 122 14.96 6.32 0.94
C VAL A 122 14.11 5.06 0.90
N ALA A 123 14.72 3.87 0.75
CA ALA A 123 14.01 2.60 0.86
C ALA A 123 13.49 2.39 2.28
N LEU A 124 14.32 2.66 3.30
CA LEU A 124 13.91 2.56 4.70
C LEU A 124 12.83 3.58 5.04
N VAL A 125 13.06 4.87 4.74
CA VAL A 125 12.10 5.95 5.01
C VAL A 125 10.78 5.71 4.29
N GLY A 126 10.83 5.38 3.00
CA GLY A 126 9.65 5.05 2.21
C GLY A 126 8.90 3.83 2.75
N GLY A 127 9.61 2.79 3.18
CA GLY A 127 9.01 1.60 3.79
C GLY A 127 8.28 1.91 5.09
N VAL A 128 8.94 2.59 6.03
CA VAL A 128 8.32 2.98 7.32
C VAL A 128 7.12 3.90 7.10
N TRP A 129 7.25 4.86 6.17
CA TRP A 129 6.16 5.78 5.85
C TRP A 129 4.96 5.06 5.23
N MET A 130 5.20 4.13 4.31
CA MET A 130 4.14 3.29 3.75
C MET A 130 3.48 2.40 4.80
N LEU A 131 4.23 1.87 5.77
CA LEU A 131 3.66 1.10 6.88
C LEU A 131 2.76 1.98 7.75
N ALA A 132 3.17 3.21 8.07
CA ALA A 132 2.32 4.15 8.80
C ALA A 132 1.03 4.47 8.02
N ALA A 133 1.14 4.74 6.72
CA ALA A 133 -0.01 4.97 5.84
C ALA A 133 -0.93 3.75 5.77
N MET A 134 -0.35 2.54 5.74
CA MET A 134 -1.10 1.28 5.74
C MET A 134 -1.94 1.14 7.01
N VAL A 135 -1.35 1.39 8.19
CA VAL A 135 -2.08 1.29 9.46
C VAL A 135 -3.26 2.25 9.50
N VAL A 136 -3.10 3.48 9.01
CA VAL A 136 -4.21 4.47 8.94
C VAL A 136 -5.28 4.00 7.95
N ALA A 137 -4.88 3.56 6.75
CA ALA A 137 -5.77 3.04 5.73
C ALA A 137 -6.62 1.86 6.23
N VAL A 138 -5.97 0.86 6.85
CA VAL A 138 -6.63 -0.33 7.40
C VAL A 138 -7.56 0.03 8.56
N ARG A 139 -7.16 0.98 9.41
CA ARG A 139 -8.03 1.46 10.50
C ARG A 139 -9.32 2.07 9.96
N GLN A 140 -9.22 2.90 8.91
CA GLN A 140 -10.41 3.56 8.33
C GLN A 140 -11.27 2.53 7.59
N ALA A 141 -10.65 1.73 6.71
CA ALA A 141 -11.34 0.76 5.87
C ALA A 141 -12.04 -0.37 6.62
N LEU A 142 -11.70 -0.61 7.89
CA LEU A 142 -12.32 -1.64 8.75
C LEU A 142 -13.19 -1.04 9.86
N ASP A 143 -13.41 0.28 9.87
CA ASP A 143 -14.15 1.01 10.90
C ASP A 143 -13.65 0.74 12.34
N TYR A 144 -12.33 0.60 12.50
CA TYR A 144 -11.73 0.32 13.80
C TYR A 144 -11.62 1.57 14.66
N GLN A 145 -12.09 1.48 15.91
CA GLN A 145 -11.82 2.53 16.89
C GLN A 145 -10.36 2.51 17.32
N SER A 146 -9.79 1.31 17.52
CA SER A 146 -8.41 1.12 18.00
C SER A 146 -7.39 1.01 16.87
N THR A 147 -6.43 1.94 16.84
CA THR A 147 -5.24 1.82 15.99
C THR A 147 -4.42 0.56 16.30
N GLY A 148 -4.43 0.09 17.54
CA GLY A 148 -3.70 -1.13 17.93
C GLY A 148 -4.20 -2.39 17.21
N ARG A 149 -5.51 -2.47 16.92
CA ARG A 149 -6.07 -3.56 16.11
C ARG A 149 -5.64 -3.47 14.65
N ALA A 150 -5.64 -2.28 14.06
CA ALA A 150 -5.13 -2.08 12.71
C ALA A 150 -3.65 -2.49 12.60
N VAL A 151 -2.83 -2.13 13.60
CA VAL A 151 -1.44 -2.60 13.70
C VAL A 151 -1.37 -4.13 13.78
N ALA A 152 -2.19 -4.77 14.62
CA ALA A 152 -2.23 -6.22 14.71
C ALA A 152 -2.63 -6.89 13.38
N VAL A 153 -3.62 -6.35 12.67
CA VAL A 153 -4.00 -6.82 11.33
C VAL A 153 -2.81 -6.71 10.36
N CYS A 154 -2.12 -5.56 10.33
CA CYS A 154 -0.94 -5.38 9.48
C CYS A 154 0.19 -6.37 9.83
N LEU A 155 0.46 -6.60 11.12
CA LEU A 155 1.50 -7.53 11.58
C LEU A 155 1.17 -8.98 11.21
N ILE A 156 -0.07 -9.43 11.47
CA ILE A 156 -0.53 -10.77 11.11
C ILE A 156 -0.50 -10.94 9.59
N GLY A 157 -1.01 -9.95 8.85
CA GLY A 157 -0.98 -9.94 7.40
C GLY A 157 0.44 -10.08 6.86
N PHE A 158 1.39 -9.35 7.43
CA PHE A 158 2.80 -9.42 7.04
C PHE A 158 3.40 -10.81 7.24
N VAL A 159 3.16 -11.42 8.40
CA VAL A 159 3.63 -12.78 8.70
C VAL A 159 3.01 -13.79 7.73
N VAL A 160 1.70 -13.70 7.48
CA VAL A 160 1.02 -14.61 6.54
C VAL A 160 1.55 -14.43 5.12
N GLN A 161 1.69 -13.19 4.65
CA GLN A 161 2.23 -12.93 3.31
C GLN A 161 3.67 -13.44 3.17
N MET A 162 4.52 -13.25 4.18
CA MET A 162 5.89 -13.80 4.18
C MET A 162 5.89 -15.32 4.10
N LEU A 163 5.03 -16.01 4.85
CA LEU A 163 4.92 -17.48 4.79
C LEU A 163 4.43 -17.98 3.42
N VAL A 164 3.55 -17.23 2.77
CA VAL A 164 3.02 -17.57 1.45
C VAL A 164 4.02 -17.28 0.33
N LEU A 165 4.75 -16.17 0.41
CA LEU A 165 5.66 -15.72 -0.66
C LEU A 165 7.09 -16.26 -0.52
N ALA A 166 7.58 -16.55 0.68
CA ALA A 166 8.95 -17.05 0.88
C ALA A 166 9.27 -18.33 0.06
N PRO A 167 8.35 -19.30 -0.14
CA PRO A 167 8.61 -20.47 -0.98
C PRO A 167 8.70 -20.17 -2.49
N LEU A 168 8.34 -18.96 -2.94
CA LEU A 168 8.33 -18.56 -4.36
C LEU A 168 9.56 -17.75 -4.77
N LEU A 169 10.45 -17.42 -3.81
CA LEU A 169 11.67 -16.64 -3.98
C LEU A 169 12.91 -17.55 -3.95
#